data_AF-A0A256WC16-F1
#
_entry.id   AF-A0A256WC16-F1
#
_cell.length_a   1.000
_cell.length_b   1.000
_cell.length_c   1.000
_cell.angle_alpha   90.00
_cell.angle_beta   90.00
_cell.angle_gamma   90.00
#
_symmetry.space_group_name_H-M   'P 1'
#
loop_
_entity.id
_entity.type
_entity.pdbx_description
1 polymer ?
#
loop_
_entity_poly.entity_id
_entity_poly.type
_entity_poly.pdbx_seq_one_letter_code
_entity_poly.pdbx_strand_id
1 'polypeptide(L)'
;MKNSTDLHSVLIYAIDEKLHIHSDHVIQNGTIQVYDGAGNKILQKPVDGTEYFSVNMNVIRGIYLVRLNTETQSIEKKTFIGKKDGEGLMIPIGTIQLIGTMVLCPTIQLMLLSRQDVRIILTF
;
A
#
# COMPACT_ATOMS: atom_id res chain seq x y z
N MET A 1 -5.16 25.59 32.61
CA MET A 1 -4.76 24.21 32.29
C MET A 1 -5.63 23.74 31.13
N LYS A 2 -5.07 23.63 29.92
CA LYS A 2 -5.79 23.14 28.74
C LYS A 2 -5.56 21.64 28.63
N ASN A 3 -6.64 20.86 28.71
CA ASN A 3 -6.66 19.43 28.42
C ASN A 3 -6.21 19.20 26.95
N SER A 4 -4.95 18.88 26.73
CA SER A 4 -4.56 18.10 25.55
C SER A 4 -4.61 16.64 25.97
N THR A 5 -5.75 15.99 25.80
CA THR A 5 -5.85 14.54 25.87
C THR A 5 -4.96 13.97 24.77
N ASP A 6 -3.92 13.27 25.23
CA ASP A 6 -2.75 12.81 24.50
C ASP A 6 -3.06 12.24 23.10
N LEU A 7 -2.38 12.77 22.10
CA LEU A 7 -2.10 12.00 20.88
C LEU A 7 -1.13 10.87 21.28
N HIS A 8 -1.64 9.76 21.81
CA HIS A 8 -0.88 8.52 21.86
C HIS A 8 -0.56 8.13 20.41
N SER A 9 0.72 8.13 20.07
CA SER A 9 1.18 8.19 18.68
C SER A 9 1.09 6.82 17.99
N VAL A 10 -0.12 6.48 17.52
CA VAL A 10 -0.33 5.26 16.74
C VAL A 10 0.03 5.51 15.28
N LEU A 11 0.98 4.73 14.77
CA LEU A 11 1.36 4.67 13.36
C LEU A 11 0.63 3.51 12.68
N ILE A 12 -0.16 3.84 11.66
CA ILE A 12 -0.81 2.87 10.78
C ILE A 12 -0.20 3.02 9.39
N TYR A 13 0.43 1.95 8.89
CA TYR A 13 1.08 1.93 7.59
C TYR A 13 1.07 0.52 7.01
N ALA A 14 1.36 0.38 5.71
CA ALA A 14 1.53 -0.93 5.09
C ALA A 14 2.84 -0.98 4.31
N ILE A 15 3.42 -2.18 4.28
CA ILE A 15 4.54 -2.53 3.41
C ILE A 15 4.04 -3.70 2.57
N ASP A 16 3.99 -3.49 1.26
CA ASP A 16 3.35 -4.42 0.33
C ASP A 16 1.92 -4.78 0.79
N GLU A 17 1.62 -6.06 0.95
CA GLU A 17 0.31 -6.58 1.39
C GLU A 17 0.20 -6.71 2.91
N LYS A 18 1.21 -6.28 3.67
CA LYS A 18 1.24 -6.40 5.12
C LYS A 18 0.90 -5.07 5.76
N LEU A 19 -0.22 -5.03 6.50
CA LEU A 19 -0.63 -3.91 7.32
C LEU A 19 0.07 -3.97 8.66
N HIS A 20 0.55 -2.82 9.14
CA HIS A 20 1.25 -2.64 10.40
C HIS A 20 0.56 -1.57 11.25
N ILE A 21 0.50 -1.84 12.55
CA ILE A 21 0.09 -0.90 13.58
C ILE A 21 1.21 -0.88 14.61
N HIS A 22 1.75 0.30 14.88
CA HIS A 22 2.74 0.54 15.93
C HIS A 22 2.17 1.58 16.87
N SER A 23 2.24 1.34 18.17
CA SER A 23 1.80 2.25 19.22
C SER A 23 2.94 2.47 20.20
N ASP A 24 3.04 3.68 20.77
CA ASP A 24 3.97 4.01 21.84
C ASP A 24 3.56 3.44 23.21
N HIS A 25 2.34 2.90 23.29
CA HIS A 25 1.81 2.21 24.46
C HIS A 25 1.10 0.90 24.08
N VAL A 26 0.99 0.00 25.05
CA VAL A 26 0.23 -1.24 24.91
C VAL A 26 -1.24 -0.93 24.58
N ILE A 27 -1.69 -1.40 23.42
CA ILE A 27 -3.09 -1.30 22.99
C ILE A 27 -3.91 -2.28 23.86
N GLN A 28 -4.94 -1.78 24.52
CA GLN A 28 -5.88 -2.56 25.32
C GLN A 28 -7.25 -2.55 24.66
N ASN A 29 -7.89 -3.72 24.59
CA ASN A 29 -9.24 -3.91 24.05
C ASN A 29 -9.42 -3.27 22.65
N GLY A 30 -8.37 -3.33 21.83
CA GLY A 30 -8.37 -2.75 20.49
C GLY A 30 -9.05 -3.65 19.46
N THR A 31 -9.64 -3.04 18.44
CA THR A 31 -10.15 -3.72 17.25
C THR A 31 -9.72 -2.97 16.01
N ILE A 32 -8.98 -3.63 15.13
CA ILE A 32 -8.68 -3.12 13.80
C ILE A 32 -9.81 -3.50 12.84
N GLN A 33 -10.23 -2.54 12.03
CA GLN A 33 -11.19 -2.70 10.94
C GLN A 33 -10.58 -2.12 9.67
N VAL A 34 -10.74 -2.81 8.55
CA VAL A 34 -10.28 -2.32 7.25
C VAL A 34 -11.46 -2.29 6.29
N TYR A 35 -11.60 -1.20 5.57
CA TYR A 35 -12.66 -0.96 4.60
C TYR A 35 -12.06 -0.69 3.22
N ASP A 36 -12.69 -1.24 2.18
CA ASP A 36 -12.34 -0.98 0.78
C ASP A 36 -12.77 0.42 0.31
N GLY A 37 -12.45 0.77 -0.94
CA GLY A 37 -12.81 2.06 -1.54
C GLY A 37 -14.31 2.26 -1.75
N ALA A 38 -15.13 1.21 -1.67
CA ALA A 38 -16.59 1.27 -1.72
C ALA A 38 -17.22 1.37 -0.31
N GLY A 39 -16.41 1.32 0.75
CA GLY A 39 -16.86 1.38 2.14
C GLY A 39 -17.25 0.03 2.73
N ASN A 40 -17.00 -1.09 2.04
CA ASN A 40 -17.27 -2.42 2.59
C ASN A 40 -16.16 -2.80 3.57
N LYS A 41 -16.55 -3.35 4.73
CA LYS A 41 -15.59 -3.89 5.71
C LYS A 41 -15.05 -5.24 5.21
N ILE A 42 -13.74 -5.31 4.99
CA ILE A 42 -13.05 -6.51 4.46
C ILE A 42 -12.21 -7.23 5.51
N LEU A 43 -11.87 -6.55 6.62
CA LEU A 43 -11.15 -7.15 7.74
C LEU A 43 -11.70 -6.62 9.07
N GLN A 44 -11.78 -7.51 10.05
CA GLN A 44 -11.91 -7.14 11.47
C GLN A 44 -11.06 -8.10 12.31
N LYS A 45 -10.17 -7.57 13.15
CA LYS A 45 -9.34 -8.37 14.05
C LYS A 45 -9.19 -7.69 15.42
N PRO A 46 -9.18 -8.44 16.53
CA PRO A 46 -8.79 -7.90 17.82
C PRO A 46 -7.29 -7.56 17.82
N VAL A 47 -6.94 -6.49 18.53
CA VAL A 47 -5.57 -6.05 18.80
C VAL A 47 -5.51 -5.71 20.28
N ASP A 48 -4.98 -6.60 21.09
CA ASP A 48 -5.01 -6.48 22.54
C ASP A 48 -3.70 -6.96 23.17
N GLY A 49 -3.32 -6.33 24.28
CA GLY A 49 -2.11 -6.64 25.03
C GLY A 49 -0.81 -6.47 24.24
N THR A 50 -0.76 -5.61 23.22
CA THR A 50 0.44 -5.42 22.38
C THR A 50 0.67 -3.97 21.95
N GLU A 51 1.94 -3.59 21.81
CA GLU A 51 2.38 -2.31 21.23
C GLU A 51 2.50 -2.40 19.69
N TYR A 52 2.60 -3.61 19.15
CA TYR A 52 2.77 -3.88 17.73
C TYR A 52 1.84 -4.96 17.22
N PHE A 53 1.18 -4.69 16.10
CA PHE A 53 0.33 -5.65 15.41
C PHE A 53 0.61 -5.61 13.91
N SER A 54 0.57 -6.77 13.27
CA SER A 54 0.64 -6.83 11.82
C SER A 54 -0.20 -7.95 11.25
N VAL A 55 -0.73 -7.74 10.04
CA VAL A 55 -1.62 -8.70 9.36
C VAL A 55 -1.41 -8.64 7.86
N ASN A 56 -1.35 -9.80 7.20
CA ASN A 56 -1.37 -9.88 5.75
C ASN A 56 -2.80 -9.69 5.25
N MET A 57 -2.99 -8.77 4.31
CA MET A 57 -4.31 -8.35 3.85
C MET A 57 -4.82 -9.22 2.70
N ASN A 58 -3.95 -9.76 1.84
CA ASN A 58 -4.33 -10.53 0.63
C ASN A 58 -5.43 -9.81 -0.19
N VAL A 59 -5.23 -8.51 -0.43
CA VAL A 59 -6.19 -7.63 -1.12
C VAL A 59 -5.64 -7.17 -2.46
N ILE A 60 -6.54 -6.72 -3.34
CA ILE A 60 -6.14 -6.01 -4.56
C ILE A 60 -5.41 -4.72 -4.14
N ARG A 61 -4.35 -4.36 -4.87
CA ARG A 61 -3.62 -3.12 -4.59
C ARG A 61 -4.55 -1.90 -4.62
N GLY A 62 -4.44 -1.01 -3.64
CA GLY A 62 -5.30 0.16 -3.57
C GLY A 62 -5.21 0.94 -2.26
N ILE A 63 -6.04 1.97 -2.16
CA ILE A 63 -6.19 2.76 -0.93
C ILE A 63 -7.34 2.17 -0.12
N TYR A 64 -7.06 1.88 1.15
CA TYR A 64 -8.00 1.34 2.11
C TYR A 64 -8.17 2.29 3.28
N LEU A 65 -9.34 2.31 3.89
CA LEU A 65 -9.55 2.97 5.18
C LEU A 65 -9.29 1.96 6.30
N VAL A 66 -8.30 2.26 7.13
CA VAL A 66 -7.95 1.46 8.30
C VAL A 66 -8.39 2.22 9.55
N ARG A 67 -9.20 1.56 10.39
CA ARG A 67 -9.71 2.12 11.64
C ARG A 67 -9.27 1.25 12.81
N LEU A 68 -8.55 1.82 13.77
CA LEU A 68 -8.28 1.22 15.07
C LEU A 68 -9.25 1.83 16.09
N ASN A 69 -10.12 1.02 16.66
CA ASN A 69 -10.95 1.41 17.80
C ASN A 69 -10.34 0.83 19.07
N THR A 70 -10.18 1.64 20.10
CA THR A 70 -9.91 1.21 21.49
C THR A 70 -11.08 1.65 22.36
N GLU A 71 -11.02 1.39 23.67
CA GLU A 71 -12.03 1.89 24.60
C GLU A 71 -12.09 3.43 24.67
N THR A 72 -10.94 4.08 24.48
CA THR A 72 -10.79 5.52 24.70
C THR A 72 -10.81 6.34 23.42
N GLN A 73 -10.52 5.72 22.26
CA GLN A 73 -10.34 6.46 21.01
C GLN A 73 -10.63 5.63 19.76
N SER A 74 -10.92 6.34 18.67
CA SER A 74 -10.97 5.80 17.31
C SER A 74 -9.97 6.55 16.43
N ILE A 75 -9.03 5.83 15.83
CA ILE A 75 -8.02 6.36 14.94
C ILE A 75 -8.29 5.84 13.53
N GLU A 76 -8.32 6.74 12.56
CA GLU A 76 -8.54 6.41 11.16
C GLU A 76 -7.37 6.85 10.29
N LYS A 77 -6.97 5.98 9.36
CA LYS A 77 -5.93 6.26 8.39
C LYS A 77 -6.28 5.68 7.03
N LYS A 78 -6.16 6.49 5.98
CA LYS A 78 -6.12 6.00 4.60
C LYS A 78 -4.71 5.47 4.32
N THR A 79 -4.62 4.21 3.93
CA THR A 79 -3.35 3.49 3.75
C THR A 79 -3.35 2.82 2.38
N PHE A 80 -2.29 3.01 1.61
CA PHE A 80 -2.05 2.24 0.40
C PHE A 80 -1.56 0.85 0.78
N ILE A 81 -2.26 -0.20 0.33
CA ILE A 81 -1.93 -1.60 0.60
C ILE A 81 -1.84 -2.32 -0.73
N GLY A 82 -0.78 -3.09 -0.93
CA GLY A 82 -0.51 -3.85 -2.14
C GLY A 82 0.98 -3.87 -2.45
N LYS A 83 1.44 -4.94 -3.08
CA LYS A 83 2.84 -5.05 -3.54
C LYS A 83 3.17 -3.88 -4.45
N LYS A 84 4.33 -3.28 -4.25
CA LYS A 84 4.90 -2.41 -5.28
C LYS A 84 5.19 -3.31 -6.48
N ASP A 85 4.62 -3.02 -7.64
CA ASP A 85 5.02 -3.70 -8.87
C ASP A 85 6.52 -3.41 -9.08
N GLY A 86 7.36 -4.36 -8.66
CA GLY A 86 8.81 -4.33 -8.76
C GLY A 86 9.33 -5.10 -9.97
N GLU A 87 8.48 -5.32 -10.97
CA GLU A 87 8.90 -5.97 -12.21
C GLU A 87 8.58 -5.02 -13.36
N GLY A 88 9.63 -4.56 -14.04
CA GLY A 88 9.48 -3.95 -15.35
C GLY A 88 8.62 -4.87 -16.20
N LEU A 89 7.72 -4.28 -16.98
CA LEU A 89 6.92 -4.98 -17.96
C LEU A 89 7.87 -5.79 -18.87
N MET A 90 8.07 -7.07 -18.58
CA MET A 90 8.77 -7.99 -19.45
C MET A 90 7.81 -8.30 -20.60
N ILE A 91 7.76 -7.39 -21.57
CA ILE A 91 7.09 -7.68 -22.83
C ILE A 91 7.93 -8.76 -23.51
N PRO A 92 7.42 -9.99 -23.71
CA PRO A 92 8.15 -10.98 -24.47
C PRO A 92 8.41 -10.40 -25.87
N ILE A 93 9.66 -10.45 -26.30
CA ILE A 93 10.16 -9.87 -27.58
C ILE A 93 9.48 -10.53 -28.82
N GLY A 94 8.55 -11.48 -28.62
CA GLY A 94 7.85 -12.20 -29.68
C GLY A 94 6.43 -11.71 -30.04
N THR A 95 5.83 -10.72 -29.34
CA THR A 95 4.43 -10.32 -29.63
C THR A 95 4.25 -8.80 -29.65
N ILE A 96 5.05 -8.10 -30.46
CA ILE A 96 4.67 -6.76 -30.94
C ILE A 96 3.96 -6.98 -32.28
N GLN A 97 2.65 -7.27 -32.23
CA GLN A 97 1.79 -7.05 -33.38
C GLN A 97 1.42 -5.57 -33.35
N LEU A 98 2.03 -4.76 -34.23
CA LEU A 98 1.65 -3.37 -34.43
C LEU A 98 0.17 -3.32 -34.83
N ILE A 99 -0.72 -3.04 -33.89
CA ILE A 99 -2.06 -2.54 -34.21
C ILE A 99 -1.95 -1.03 -34.07
N GLY A 100 -1.78 -0.36 -35.21
CA GLY A 100 -1.62 1.07 -35.26
C GLY A 100 -2.83 1.79 -34.66
N THR A 101 -2.58 2.67 -33.71
CA THR A 101 -3.18 4.02 -33.69
C THR A 101 -2.33 4.89 -32.75
N MET A 102 -1.77 5.96 -33.33
CA MET A 102 -0.92 6.96 -32.70
C MET A 102 -1.69 7.74 -31.63
N VAL A 103 -1.11 7.99 -30.45
CA VAL A 103 -1.17 9.31 -29.78
C VAL A 103 0.09 9.52 -28.89
N LEU A 104 0.95 10.43 -29.35
CA LEU A 104 1.93 11.33 -28.68
C LEU A 104 3.09 10.76 -27.81
N CYS A 105 4.30 10.87 -28.40
CA CYS A 105 5.65 10.76 -27.84
C CYS A 105 5.90 11.64 -26.58
N PRO A 106 6.91 11.27 -25.77
CA PRO A 106 8.22 11.88 -25.97
C PRO A 106 9.30 10.86 -26.39
N THR A 107 10.26 11.39 -27.13
CA THR A 107 11.34 10.78 -27.90
C THR A 107 12.03 9.57 -27.23
N ILE A 108 11.86 8.37 -27.79
CA ILE A 108 12.70 7.20 -27.48
C ILE A 108 13.92 7.25 -28.41
N GLN A 109 15.09 7.61 -27.87
CA GLN A 109 16.35 7.49 -28.60
C GLN A 109 16.85 6.05 -28.45
N LEU A 110 16.66 5.26 -29.51
CA LEU A 110 17.06 3.85 -29.58
C LEU A 110 18.58 3.78 -29.85
N MET A 111 19.40 3.66 -28.81
CA MET A 111 20.83 3.40 -28.96
C MET A 111 21.03 1.87 -29.06
N LEU A 112 21.26 1.35 -30.26
CA LEU A 112 21.58 -0.06 -30.50
C LEU A 112 22.97 -0.38 -29.91
N LEU A 113 23.01 -1.00 -28.74
CA LEU A 113 24.19 -1.71 -28.27
C LEU A 113 24.04 -3.20 -28.58
N SER A 114 25.01 -3.71 -29.33
CA SER A 114 25.18 -5.09 -29.72
C SER A 114 25.08 -6.05 -28.53
N ARG A 115 24.09 -6.95 -28.59
CA ARG A 115 23.96 -8.24 -27.87
C ARG A 115 24.56 -8.30 -26.46
N GLN A 116 23.81 -7.78 -25.50
CA GLN A 116 23.47 -8.43 -24.22
C GLN A 116 22.52 -7.47 -23.47
N ASP A 117 21.30 -7.94 -23.22
CA ASP A 117 20.28 -7.34 -22.34
C ASP A 117 20.01 -5.83 -22.50
N VAL A 118 19.11 -5.50 -23.43
CA VAL A 118 18.53 -4.15 -23.51
C VAL A 118 17.58 -3.95 -22.32
N ARG A 119 18.03 -3.19 -21.31
CA ARG A 119 17.16 -2.68 -20.24
C ARG A 119 16.55 -1.36 -20.69
N ILE A 120 15.23 -1.32 -20.83
CA ILE A 120 14.49 -0.06 -20.99
C ILE A 120 14.29 0.51 -19.59
N ILE A 121 14.97 1.62 -19.27
CA ILE A 121 14.75 2.37 -18.04
C ILE A 121 13.82 3.53 -18.39
N LEU A 122 12.60 3.50 -17.85
CA LEU A 122 11.68 4.64 -17.89
C LEU A 122 11.94 5.51 -16.64
N THR A 123 12.51 6.69 -16.85
CA THR A 123 12.59 7.75 -15.82
C THR A 123 11.38 8.67 -15.96
N PHE A 124 10.63 8.86 -14.87
CA PHE A 124 9.56 9.85 -14.71
C PHE A 124 10.10 11.12 -14.09
#